data_AF-A0A378NGH8-F1
#
_entry.id   AF-A0A378NGH8-F1
#
_cell.length_a   1.000
_cell.length_b   1.000
_cell.length_c   1.000
_cell.angle_alpha   90.00
_cell.angle_beta   90.00
_cell.angle_gamma   90.00
#
_symmetry.space_group_name_H-M   'P 1'
#
loop_
_entity.id
_entity.type
_entity.pdbx_description
1 polymer ?
#
loop_
_entity_poly.entity_id
_entity_poly.type
_entity_poly.pdbx_seq_one_letter_code
_entity_poly.pdbx_strand_id
1 'polypeptide(L)' 'MSKILLIDDDIEFTELLTELLSLEGFKMKVVHNGLEGLNELESNQYDL' A
#
# COMPACT_ATOMS: atom_id res chain seq x y z
N MET A 1 14.59 3.04 1.65
CA MET A 1 13.48 2.08 1.83
C MET A 1 12.29 2.69 1.15
N SER A 2 11.87 2.13 0.01
CA SER A 2 10.77 2.70 -0.76
C SER A 2 9.43 2.39 -0.06
N LYS A 3 8.56 3.39 0.01
CA LYS A 3 7.19 3.27 0.54
C LYS A 3 6.24 3.08 -0.63
N ILE A 4 5.39 2.06 -0.54
CA ILE A 4 4.42 1.69 -1.57
C ILE A 4 3.01 1.83 -1.02
N LEU A 5 2.13 2.53 -1.73
CA LEU A 5 0.70 2.59 -1.44
C LEU A 5 -0.07 1.65 -2.37
N LEU A 6 -0.62 0.58 -1.81
CA LEU A 6 -1.45 -0.37 -2.53
C LEU A 6 -2.93 -0.02 -2.33
N ILE A 7 -3.65 0.20 -3.43
CA ILE A 7 -5.08 0.50 -3.45
C ILE A 7 -5.81 -0.63 -4.18
N ASP A 8 -6.47 -1.51 -3.43
CA ASP A 8 -7.20 -2.65 -4.00
C ASP A 8 -8.31 -3.10 -3.03
N ASP A 9 -9.51 -3.37 -3.55
CA ASP A 9 -10.68 -3.78 -2.76
C ASP A 9 -10.62 -5.26 -2.32
N ASP A 10 -9.74 -6.07 -2.93
CA ASP A 10 -9.51 -7.45 -2.54
C ASP A 10 -8.49 -7.57 -1.39
N ILE A 11 -8.99 -7.82 -0.18
CA ILE A 11 -8.18 -7.94 1.03
C ILE A 11 -7.20 -9.10 0.93
N GLU A 12 -7.64 -10.27 0.46
CA GLU A 12 -6.82 -11.49 0.44
C GLU A 12 -5.61 -11.30 -0.49
N PHE A 13 -5.83 -10.64 -1.64
CA PHE A 13 -4.74 -10.33 -2.55
C PHE A 13 -3.75 -9.32 -1.98
N THR A 14 -4.25 -8.26 -1.32
CA THR A 14 -3.39 -7.22 -0.74
C THR A 14 -2.51 -7.73 0.41
N GLU A 15 -3.00 -8.69 1.20
CA GLU A 15 -2.23 -9.31 2.28
C GLU A 15 -1.07 -10.13 1.72
N LEU A 16 -1.32 -10.99 0.73
CA LEU A 16 -0.29 -11.80 0.07
C LEU A 16 0.80 -10.91 -0.55
N LEU A 17 0.41 -9.83 -1.23
CA LEU A 17 1.35 -8.91 -1.87
C LEU A 17 2.16 -8.13 -0.82
N THR A 18 1.51 -7.73 0.27
CA THR A 18 2.16 -7.02 1.38
C THR A 18 3.20 -7.89 2.06
N GLU A 19 2.91 -9.16 2.30
CA GLU A 19 3.88 -10.11 2.86
C GLU A 19 5.10 -10.26 1.95
N LEU A 20 4.88 -10.49 0.65
CA LEU A 20 5.95 -10.65 -0.33
C LEU A 20 6.88 -9.43 -0.39
N LEU A 21 6.32 -8.23 -0.54
CA LEU A 21 7.10 -7.00 -0.67
C LEU A 21 7.74 -6.57 0.66
N SER A 22 7.12 -6.90 1.80
CA SER A 22 7.72 -6.66 3.11
C SER A 22 8.97 -7.51 3.32
N LEU A 23 9.00 -8.75 2.79
CA LEU A 23 10.20 -9.60 2.82
C LEU A 23 11.36 -9.01 2.01
N GLU A 24 11.06 -8.29 0.93
CA GLU A 24 12.06 -7.56 0.13
C GLU A 24 12.51 -6.24 0.80
N GLY A 25 11.90 -5.85 1.93
CA GLY A 25 12.25 -4.66 2.71
C GLY A 25 11.51 -3.39 2.31
N PHE A 26 10.43 -3.50 1.53
CA PHE A 26 9.55 -2.39 1.22
C PHE A 26 8.62 -2.06 2.39
N LYS A 27 8.21 -0.78 2.47
CA LYS A 27 7.21 -0.33 3.44
C LYS A 27 5.88 -0.17 2.75
N MET A 28 4.98 -1.10 2.99
CA MET A 28 3.65 -1.14 2.38
C MET A 28 2.62 -0.40 3.23
N LYS A 29 1.72 0.33 2.58
CA LYS A 29 0.44 0.77 3.13
C LYS A 29 -0.64 0.26 2.20
N VAL A 30 -1.62 -0.45 2.76
CA VAL A 30 -2.79 -0.93 2.01
C VAL A 30 -3.99 -0.07 2.35
N VAL A 31 -4.78 0.27 1.34
CA VAL A 31 -6.10 0.89 1.46
C VAL A 31 -7.05 0.22 0.47
N HIS A 32 -8.34 0.20 0.78
CA HIS A 32 -9.31 -0.62 0.02
C HIS A 32 -10.26 0.21 -0.85
N ASN A 33 -10.01 1.51 -0.95
CA ASN A 33 -10.77 2.38 -1.81
C ASN A 33 -9.95 3.61 -2.25
N GLY A 34 -10.35 4.20 -3.37
CA GLY A 34 -9.66 5.35 -3.93
C GLY A 34 -9.71 6.60 -3.06
N LEU A 35 -10.77 6.79 -2.25
CA LEU A 35 -10.87 7.95 -1.36
C LEU A 35 -9.85 7.87 -0.22
N GLU A 36 -9.69 6.71 0.40
CA GLU A 36 -8.64 6.44 1.38
C GLU A 36 -7.25 6.59 0.77
N GLY A 37 -7.06 6.12 -0.46
CA GLY A 37 -5.79 6.31 -1.18
C GLY A 37 -5.46 7.78 -1.41
N LEU A 38 -6.45 8.58 -1.85
CA LEU A 38 -6.27 10.03 -2.01
C LEU A 38 -5.97 10.72 -0.68
N ASN A 39 -6.70 10.39 0.38
CA ASN A 39 -6.46 10.95 1.72
C ASN A 39 -5.06 10.58 2.25
N GLU A 40 -4.58 9.37 1.99
CA GLU A 40 -3.21 8.96 2.32
C GLU A 40 -2.18 9.73 1.51
N LEU A 41 -2.39 9.94 0.21
CA LEU A 41 -1.49 10.72 -0.64
C LEU A 41 -1.42 12.21 -0.24
N GLU A 42 -2.47 12.77 0.35
CA GLU A 42 -2.45 14.13 0.89
C GLU A 42 -1.62 14.24 2.17
N SER A 43 -1.60 13.18 2.99
CA SER A 43 -0.95 13.17 4.31
C SER A 43 0.46 12.56 4.30
N ASN A 44 0.76 11.71 3.32
CA ASN A 44 1.98 10.92 3.24
C ASN A 44 2.57 10.94 1.82
N GLN A 45 3.89 10.79 1.74
CA GLN A 45 4.60 10.58 0.49
C GLN A 45 4.95 9.11 0.31
N TYR A 46 4.66 8.62 -0.89
CA TYR A 46 4.97 7.27 -1.36
C TYR A 46 5.84 7.37 -2.61
N ASP A 47 6.71 6.38 -2.79
CA ASP A 47 7.60 6.28 -3.94
C ASP A 47 6.92 5.56 -5.12
N LEU A 48 5.91 4.73 -4.82
CA LEU A 48 5.09 3.98 -5.77
C LEU A 48 3.64 3.89 -5.29
#